data_AF-A0A4Y7LDS1-F1
#
_entry.id   AF-A0A4Y7LDS1-F1
#
_cell.length_a   1.000
_cell.length_b   1.000
_cell.length_c   1.000
_cell.angle_alpha   90.00
_cell.angle_beta   90.00
_cell.angle_gamma   90.00
#
_symmetry.space_group_name_H-M   'P 1'
#
loop_
_entity.id
_entity.type
_entity.pdbx_description
1 polymer ?
#
loop_
_entity_poly.entity_id
_entity_poly.type
_entity_poly.pdbx_seq_one_letter_code
_entity_poly.pdbx_strand_id
1 'polypeptide(L)'
;MLHELLLALVGYTGDLIIDEREHQESLGISVTTDSPISEESTFKLAPDLSFIEASERDVIERLISLGFYYRELDRFATKSRDLSWIRSTNNTPSLPQQLVLLRGKTKNPSVYRRAIANGIVEILSVYRSVVLNVEQKLLSDPMPILATITQGLNKFFVLLPPLHELIVEIERDDIRGGKLLNLLHKRCHCGVPELQACFQRQEDMIIGNEESPPENFGKSVQKSPDDASLTDWHLGFHIFLVELN
;
A
#
# COMPACT_ATOMS: atom_id res chain seq x y z
N MET A 1 -5.53 -17.96 -16.00
CA MET A 1 -5.10 -18.16 -14.60
C MET A 1 -3.91 -17.30 -14.19
N LEU A 2 -2.70 -17.44 -14.77
CA LEU A 2 -1.52 -16.67 -14.34
C LEU A 2 -1.71 -15.15 -14.42
N HIS A 3 -2.20 -14.64 -15.55
CA HIS A 3 -2.43 -13.20 -15.73
C HIS A 3 -3.46 -12.66 -14.75
N GLU A 4 -4.55 -13.39 -14.49
CA GLU A 4 -5.55 -13.01 -13.48
C GLU A 4 -4.98 -13.03 -12.07
N LEU A 5 -4.10 -13.98 -11.75
CA LEU A 5 -3.42 -14.01 -10.46
C LEU A 5 -2.48 -12.80 -10.29
N LEU A 6 -1.70 -12.44 -11.32
CA LEU A 6 -0.85 -11.25 -11.27
C LEU A 6 -1.67 -9.96 -11.18
N LEU A 7 -2.78 -9.86 -11.92
CA LEU A 7 -3.71 -8.72 -11.83
C LEU A 7 -4.32 -8.60 -10.44
N ALA A 8 -4.73 -9.72 -9.84
CA ALA A 8 -5.25 -9.75 -8.47
C ALA A 8 -4.22 -9.30 -7.44
N LEU A 9 -2.95 -9.66 -7.61
CA LEU A 9 -1.86 -9.18 -6.74
C LEU A 9 -1.69 -7.65 -6.81
N VAL A 10 -2.06 -7.02 -7.93
CA VAL A 10 -2.08 -5.55 -8.10
C VAL A 10 -3.49 -4.99 -7.85
N GLY A 11 -4.35 -5.73 -7.15
CA GLY A 11 -5.65 -5.25 -6.65
C GLY A 11 -6.80 -5.27 -7.65
N TYR A 12 -6.65 -5.91 -8.82
CA TYR A 12 -7.71 -6.05 -9.81
C TYR A 12 -8.37 -7.43 -9.72
N THR A 13 -9.67 -7.45 -9.45
CA THR A 13 -10.51 -8.66 -9.46
C THR A 13 -11.03 -8.97 -10.86
N GLY A 14 -11.52 -10.20 -11.05
CA GLY A 14 -12.02 -10.72 -12.32
C GLY A 14 -12.91 -11.94 -12.11
N ASP A 15 -13.01 -12.80 -13.12
CA ASP A 15 -13.90 -13.98 -13.08
C ASP A 15 -13.34 -15.10 -12.21
N LEU A 16 -12.02 -15.31 -12.23
CA LEU A 16 -11.36 -16.32 -11.40
C LEU A 16 -11.27 -15.87 -9.93
N ILE A 17 -10.95 -14.60 -9.71
CA ILE A 17 -10.68 -14.02 -8.40
C ILE A 17 -11.69 -12.90 -8.16
N ILE A 18 -12.67 -13.20 -7.32
CA ILE A 18 -13.81 -12.33 -7.06
C ILE A 18 -13.59 -11.56 -5.76
N ASP A 19 -14.07 -10.31 -5.71
CA ASP A 19 -14.22 -9.57 -4.46
C ASP A 19 -15.63 -9.83 -3.93
N GLU A 20 -15.76 -10.46 -2.76
CA GLU A 20 -17.06 -10.71 -2.14
C GLU A 20 -17.86 -9.42 -1.92
N ARG A 21 -17.18 -8.27 -1.68
CA ARG A 21 -17.87 -6.99 -1.51
C ARG A 21 -18.56 -6.54 -2.81
N GLU A 22 -17.84 -6.58 -3.93
CA GLU A 22 -18.38 -6.18 -5.24
C GLU A 22 -19.49 -7.14 -5.69
N HIS A 23 -19.35 -8.42 -5.37
CA HIS A 23 -20.37 -9.42 -5.64
C HIS A 23 -21.67 -9.15 -4.86
N GLN A 24 -21.55 -8.77 -3.58
CA GLN A 24 -22.71 -8.38 -2.75
C GLN A 24 -23.35 -7.07 -3.21
N GLU A 25 -22.54 -6.08 -3.62
CA GLU A 25 -23.03 -4.81 -4.17
C GLU A 25 -23.81 -5.02 -5.48
N SER A 26 -23.32 -5.90 -6.35
CA SER A 26 -23.98 -6.25 -7.62
C SER A 26 -25.33 -6.95 -7.41
N LEU A 27 -25.52 -7.61 -6.27
CA LEU A 27 -26.78 -8.24 -5.87
C LEU A 27 -27.77 -7.24 -5.23
N GLY A 28 -27.46 -5.94 -5.20
CA GLY A 28 -28.35 -4.88 -4.72
C GLY A 28 -28.39 -4.73 -3.20
N ILE A 29 -27.46 -5.35 -2.48
CA ILE A 29 -27.27 -5.13 -1.04
C ILE A 29 -26.42 -3.86 -0.92
N SER A 30 -27.08 -2.70 -0.96
CA SER A 30 -26.48 -1.36 -0.87
C SER A 30 -25.47 -1.26 0.28
N VAL A 31 -24.18 -1.38 -0.03
CA VAL A 31 -23.15 -0.78 0.79
C VAL A 31 -22.80 0.54 0.13
N THR A 32 -23.09 1.64 0.83
CA THR A 32 -22.74 2.99 0.40
C THR A 32 -21.27 3.04 0.01
N THR A 33 -20.93 3.81 -1.02
CA THR A 33 -19.58 4.01 -1.60
C THR A 33 -18.51 4.50 -0.58
N ASP A 34 -18.92 4.76 0.66
CA ASP A 34 -18.11 4.94 1.87
C ASP A 34 -18.05 3.66 2.74
N SER A 35 -17.99 2.49 2.10
CA SER A 35 -18.00 1.19 2.79
C SER A 35 -16.86 1.13 3.81
N PRO A 36 -17.11 0.69 5.06
CA PRO A 36 -16.06 0.57 6.07
C PRO A 36 -14.96 -0.36 5.54
N ILE A 37 -13.69 0.02 5.78
CA ILE A 37 -12.55 -0.85 5.53
C ILE A 37 -12.83 -2.18 6.21
N SER A 38 -12.95 -3.26 5.43
CA SER A 38 -13.06 -4.59 6.03
C SER A 38 -11.73 -4.99 6.63
N GLU A 39 -11.82 -5.43 7.87
CA GLU A 39 -10.67 -5.88 8.66
C GLU A 39 -10.10 -7.18 8.09
N GLU A 40 -10.90 -7.94 7.33
CA GLU A 40 -10.55 -9.22 6.71
C GLU A 40 -10.48 -9.17 5.18
N SER A 41 -9.70 -10.09 4.60
CA SER A 41 -9.53 -10.26 3.15
C SER A 41 -10.81 -10.73 2.46
N THR A 42 -11.33 -9.92 1.54
CA THR A 42 -12.56 -10.22 0.77
C THR A 42 -12.30 -10.85 -0.60
N PHE A 43 -11.03 -10.97 -1.00
CA PHE A 43 -10.66 -11.65 -2.24
C PHE A 43 -10.81 -13.15 -2.05
N LYS A 44 -11.57 -13.78 -2.96
CA LYS A 44 -11.82 -15.22 -2.97
C LYS A 44 -11.62 -15.78 -4.37
N LEU A 45 -11.23 -17.04 -4.41
CA LEU A 45 -11.20 -17.80 -5.65
C LEU A 45 -12.61 -18.32 -5.96
N ALA A 46 -13.04 -18.26 -7.22
CA ALA A 46 -14.36 -18.74 -7.62
C ALA A 46 -14.59 -20.21 -7.17
N PRO A 47 -15.77 -20.54 -6.61
CA PRO A 47 -16.03 -21.87 -6.07
C PRO A 47 -16.14 -22.96 -7.15
N ASP A 48 -16.48 -22.56 -8.38
CA ASP A 48 -16.83 -23.48 -9.47
C ASP A 48 -15.63 -24.00 -10.27
N LEU A 49 -14.40 -23.72 -9.82
CA LEU A 49 -13.17 -24.08 -10.52
C LEU A 49 -12.74 -25.52 -10.23
N SER A 50 -13.15 -26.45 -11.08
CA SER A 50 -12.83 -27.88 -10.94
C SER A 50 -11.41 -28.26 -11.38
N PHE A 51 -10.65 -27.34 -12.01
CA PHE A 51 -9.33 -27.62 -12.56
C PHE A 51 -8.16 -27.30 -11.61
N ILE A 52 -8.45 -26.75 -10.42
CA ILE A 52 -7.45 -26.38 -9.42
C ILE A 52 -7.52 -27.39 -8.28
N GLU A 53 -6.38 -27.97 -7.91
CA GLU A 53 -6.33 -28.89 -6.76
C GLU A 53 -6.50 -28.13 -5.43
N ALA A 54 -6.99 -28.80 -4.39
CA ALA A 54 -7.17 -28.20 -3.07
C ALA A 54 -5.87 -27.57 -2.50
N SER A 55 -4.73 -28.21 -2.73
CA SER A 55 -3.41 -27.71 -2.33
C SER A 55 -3.02 -26.42 -3.07
N GLU A 56 -3.29 -26.35 -4.38
CA GLU A 56 -3.04 -25.15 -5.19
C GLU A 56 -3.99 -24.02 -4.81
N ARG A 57 -5.25 -24.38 -4.52
CA ARG A 57 -6.28 -23.44 -4.07
C ARG A 57 -5.87 -22.74 -2.79
N ASP A 58 -5.41 -23.47 -1.77
CA ASP A 58 -4.93 -22.88 -0.52
C ASP A 58 -3.77 -21.89 -0.74
N VAL A 59 -2.84 -22.21 -1.65
CA VAL A 59 -1.73 -21.33 -2.01
C VAL A 59 -2.21 -20.08 -2.73
N ILE A 60 -3.14 -20.23 -3.68
CA ILE A 60 -3.72 -19.11 -4.43
C ILE A 60 -4.52 -18.20 -3.49
N GLU A 61 -5.36 -18.74 -2.61
CA GLU A 61 -6.14 -17.97 -1.64
C GLU A 61 -5.23 -17.18 -0.67
N ARG A 62 -4.10 -17.77 -0.27
CA ARG A 62 -3.08 -17.04 0.48
C ARG A 62 -2.41 -15.94 -0.36
N LEU A 63 -2.11 -16.19 -1.63
CA LEU A 63 -1.50 -15.17 -2.50
C LEU A 63 -2.43 -13.97 -2.75
N ILE A 64 -3.70 -14.22 -3.06
CA ILE A 64 -4.66 -13.14 -3.37
C ILE A 64 -4.94 -12.25 -2.15
N SER A 65 -4.73 -12.73 -0.91
CA SER A 65 -4.82 -11.86 0.26
C SER A 65 -3.80 -10.71 0.22
N LEU A 66 -2.63 -10.91 -0.39
CA LEU A 66 -1.69 -9.81 -0.63
C LEU A 66 -2.26 -8.76 -1.58
N GLY A 67 -2.96 -9.21 -2.62
CA GLY A 67 -3.67 -8.36 -3.57
C GLY A 67 -4.74 -7.51 -2.90
N PHE A 68 -5.50 -8.11 -1.98
CA PHE A 68 -6.44 -7.41 -1.13
C PHE A 68 -5.74 -6.32 -0.30
N TYR A 69 -4.68 -6.68 0.46
CA TYR A 69 -3.96 -5.69 1.27
C TYR A 69 -3.41 -4.56 0.41
N TYR A 70 -2.80 -4.88 -0.73
CA TYR A 70 -2.33 -3.88 -1.69
C TYR A 70 -3.46 -2.92 -2.11
N ARG A 71 -4.64 -3.45 -2.48
CA ARG A 71 -5.80 -2.65 -2.92
C ARG A 71 -6.27 -1.70 -1.81
N GLU A 72 -6.37 -2.20 -0.58
CA GLU A 72 -6.82 -1.39 0.57
C GLU A 72 -5.81 -0.30 0.94
N LEU A 73 -4.51 -0.63 0.93
CA LEU A 73 -3.41 0.32 1.17
C LEU A 73 -3.39 1.41 0.09
N ASP A 74 -3.55 1.04 -1.19
CA ASP A 74 -3.55 1.97 -2.32
C ASP A 74 -4.79 2.88 -2.31
N ARG A 75 -5.96 2.34 -1.94
CA ARG A 75 -7.19 3.12 -1.72
C ARG A 75 -6.97 4.18 -0.64
N PHE A 76 -6.44 3.78 0.52
CA PHE A 76 -6.18 4.72 1.61
C PHE A 76 -5.20 5.81 1.18
N ALA A 77 -4.12 5.43 0.49
CA ALA A 77 -3.12 6.37 0.05
C ALA A 77 -3.71 7.40 -0.94
N THR A 78 -4.50 6.95 -1.91
CA THR A 78 -5.19 7.81 -2.87
C THR A 78 -6.19 8.74 -2.18
N LYS A 79 -7.02 8.20 -1.28
CA LYS A 79 -8.00 8.97 -0.49
C LYS A 79 -7.34 10.03 0.39
N SER A 80 -6.24 9.70 1.06
CA SER A 80 -5.53 10.60 1.97
C SER A 80 -4.70 11.67 1.26
N ARG A 81 -4.35 11.44 -0.01
CA ARG A 81 -3.62 12.41 -0.86
C ARG A 81 -4.56 13.33 -1.65
N ASP A 82 -5.85 13.03 -1.73
CA ASP A 82 -6.81 13.87 -2.45
C ASP A 82 -6.85 15.31 -1.88
N LEU A 83 -6.62 16.28 -2.76
CA LEU A 83 -6.62 17.71 -2.49
C LEU A 83 -7.88 18.40 -3.00
N SER A 84 -8.92 17.64 -3.38
CA SER A 84 -10.20 18.16 -3.90
C SER A 84 -10.83 19.24 -3.01
N TRP A 85 -10.56 19.22 -1.70
CA TRP A 85 -10.97 20.29 -0.77
C TRP A 85 -10.33 21.66 -1.06
N ILE A 86 -9.06 21.73 -1.50
CA ILE A 86 -8.35 22.98 -1.84
C ILE A 86 -9.00 23.66 -3.05
N ARG A 87 -9.49 22.87 -4.01
CA ARG A 87 -10.14 23.41 -5.21
C ARG A 87 -11.52 24.00 -4.90
N SER A 88 -12.19 23.50 -3.84
CA SER A 88 -13.52 23.97 -3.43
C SER A 88 -13.50 25.35 -2.74
N THR A 89 -12.37 25.78 -2.18
CA THR A 89 -12.27 27.09 -1.52
C THR A 89 -12.10 28.24 -2.49
N ASN A 90 -11.57 27.97 -3.70
CA ASN A 90 -11.15 29.04 -4.61
C ASN A 90 -12.21 29.42 -5.65
N ASN A 91 -13.24 28.60 -5.88
CA ASN A 91 -14.26 28.85 -6.90
C ASN A 91 -15.70 28.68 -6.37
N THR A 92 -16.21 29.63 -5.58
CA THR A 92 -17.65 29.93 -5.57
C THR A 92 -17.91 31.43 -5.39
N PRO A 93 -18.26 32.18 -6.46
CA PRO A 93 -19.08 33.38 -6.29
C PRO A 93 -20.45 32.95 -5.75
N SER A 94 -20.84 33.57 -4.64
CA SER A 94 -22.15 33.52 -3.97
C SER A 94 -23.29 32.82 -4.73
N LEU A 95 -23.60 31.58 -4.37
CA LEU A 95 -24.86 30.90 -4.71
C LEU A 95 -25.70 30.65 -3.44
N PRO A 96 -27.04 30.62 -3.54
CA PRO A 96 -27.95 30.66 -2.40
C PRO A 96 -27.76 29.50 -1.41
N GLN A 97 -27.81 29.83 -0.12
CA GLN A 97 -27.55 28.99 1.06
C GLN A 97 -28.31 27.65 1.18
N GLN A 98 -29.23 27.32 0.27
CA GLN A 98 -30.09 26.14 0.38
C GLN A 98 -29.48 24.83 -0.20
N LEU A 99 -28.47 24.90 -1.07
CA LEU A 99 -27.80 23.69 -1.62
C LEU A 99 -26.57 23.22 -0.83
N VAL A 100 -26.16 23.95 0.21
CA VAL A 100 -24.96 23.64 1.02
C VAL A 100 -25.21 22.46 1.98
N LEU A 101 -26.46 22.13 2.31
CA LEU A 101 -26.80 21.06 3.23
C LEU A 101 -26.65 19.64 2.65
N LEU A 102 -26.47 19.50 1.33
CA LEU A 102 -26.25 18.20 0.66
C LEU A 102 -24.78 17.92 0.32
N ARG A 103 -23.86 18.87 0.52
CA ARG A 103 -22.43 18.54 0.51
C ARG A 103 -22.10 17.90 1.85
N GLY A 104 -22.01 16.58 1.85
CA GLY A 104 -21.47 15.82 2.98
C GLY A 104 -20.20 16.50 3.52
N LYS A 105 -20.09 16.60 4.85
CA LYS A 105 -18.95 17.20 5.55
C LYS A 105 -17.65 16.69 4.93
N THR A 106 -17.00 17.49 4.09
CA THR A 106 -15.65 17.21 3.62
C THR A 106 -14.75 17.25 4.84
N LYS A 107 -14.45 16.07 5.41
CA LYS A 107 -13.58 15.93 6.57
C LYS A 107 -12.26 16.62 6.24
N ASN A 108 -11.82 17.52 7.11
CA ASN A 108 -10.59 18.29 6.90
C ASN A 108 -9.42 17.36 6.54
N PRO A 109 -8.52 17.75 5.63
CA PRO A 109 -7.33 16.95 5.34
C PRO A 109 -6.45 16.81 6.60
N SER A 110 -5.76 15.69 6.74
CA SER A 110 -4.74 15.51 7.78
C SER A 110 -3.37 15.43 7.14
N VAL A 111 -2.47 16.37 7.48
CA VAL A 111 -1.10 16.42 6.95
C VAL A 111 -0.34 15.14 7.33
N TYR A 112 -0.49 14.66 8.57
CA TYR A 112 0.13 13.42 9.03
C TYR A 112 -0.39 12.18 8.29
N ARG A 113 -1.69 12.11 7.96
CA ARG A 113 -2.22 11.02 7.13
C ARG A 113 -1.64 11.06 5.72
N ARG A 114 -1.41 12.26 5.18
CA ARG A 114 -0.76 12.42 3.87
C ARG A 114 0.70 11.97 3.91
N ALA A 115 1.43 12.28 4.98
CA ALA A 115 2.81 11.81 5.16
C ALA A 115 2.85 10.27 5.21
N ILE A 116 1.99 9.63 6.01
CA ILE A 116 1.85 8.17 6.01
C ILE A 116 1.47 7.63 4.63
N ALA A 117 0.49 8.25 3.95
CA ALA A 117 0.08 7.85 2.61
C ALA A 117 1.23 7.89 1.59
N ASN A 118 2.11 8.89 1.66
CA ASN A 118 3.31 8.93 0.82
C ASN A 118 4.26 7.77 1.13
N GLY A 119 4.52 7.48 2.42
CA GLY A 119 5.34 6.34 2.81
C GLY A 119 4.75 5.00 2.37
N ILE A 120 3.43 4.83 2.43
CA ILE A 120 2.74 3.64 1.90
C ILE A 120 2.93 3.53 0.39
N VAL A 121 2.79 4.63 -0.37
CA VAL A 121 2.99 4.62 -1.83
C VAL A 121 4.39 4.16 -2.21
N GLU A 122 5.41 4.57 -1.45
CA GLU A 122 6.78 4.10 -1.66
C GLU A 122 6.90 2.58 -1.47
N ILE A 123 6.32 2.03 -0.40
CA ILE A 123 6.31 0.59 -0.14
C ILE A 123 5.56 -0.15 -1.25
N LEU A 124 4.40 0.35 -1.67
CA LEU A 124 3.62 -0.25 -2.76
C LEU A 124 4.35 -0.14 -4.10
N SER A 125 5.20 0.86 -4.32
CA SER A 125 6.06 0.96 -5.51
C SER A 125 7.06 -0.19 -5.55
N VAL A 126 7.70 -0.50 -4.41
CA VAL A 126 8.60 -1.66 -4.29
C VAL A 126 7.85 -2.98 -4.46
N TYR A 127 6.64 -3.09 -3.93
CA TYR A 127 5.80 -4.26 -4.18
C TYR A 127 5.53 -4.47 -5.68
N ARG A 128 5.11 -3.41 -6.39
CA ARG A 128 4.84 -3.45 -7.84
C ARG A 128 6.07 -3.86 -8.64
N SER A 129 7.26 -3.33 -8.31
CA SER A 129 8.48 -3.71 -9.02
C SER A 129 8.82 -5.19 -8.84
N VAL A 130 8.57 -5.76 -7.66
CA VAL A 130 8.73 -7.21 -7.43
C VAL A 130 7.70 -8.02 -8.23
N VAL A 131 6.44 -7.59 -8.29
CA VAL A 131 5.42 -8.26 -9.13
C VAL A 131 5.83 -8.26 -10.60
N LEU A 132 6.33 -7.13 -11.12
CA LEU A 132 6.83 -7.01 -12.49
C LEU A 132 8.05 -7.91 -12.74
N ASN A 133 8.98 -8.00 -11.79
CA ASN A 133 10.12 -8.90 -11.90
C ASN A 133 9.69 -10.38 -11.92
N VAL A 134 8.69 -10.74 -11.11
CA VAL A 134 8.09 -12.08 -11.11
C VAL A 134 7.41 -12.36 -12.45
N GLU A 135 6.65 -11.40 -12.99
CA GLU A 135 6.05 -11.51 -14.32
C GLU A 135 7.11 -11.76 -15.40
N GLN A 136 8.16 -10.94 -15.44
CA GLN A 136 9.25 -11.09 -16.40
C GLN A 136 9.90 -12.47 -16.30
N LYS A 137 10.12 -12.97 -15.07
CA LYS A 137 10.67 -14.30 -14.83
C LYS A 137 9.73 -15.39 -15.38
N LEU A 138 8.43 -15.29 -15.13
CA LEU A 138 7.41 -16.23 -15.63
C LEU A 138 7.28 -16.22 -17.15
N LEU A 139 7.54 -15.07 -17.80
CA LEU A 139 7.61 -14.99 -19.26
C LEU A 139 8.85 -15.70 -19.82
N SER A 140 9.96 -15.70 -19.08
CA SER A 140 11.20 -16.37 -19.50
C SER A 140 11.22 -17.87 -19.20
N ASP A 141 10.71 -18.28 -18.04
CA ASP A 141 10.57 -19.66 -17.61
C ASP A 141 9.25 -19.83 -16.85
N PRO A 142 8.24 -20.46 -17.47
CA PRO A 142 6.89 -20.48 -16.93
C PRO A 142 6.73 -21.44 -15.76
N MET A 143 7.67 -22.33 -15.46
CA MET A 143 7.47 -23.39 -14.45
C MET A 143 8.57 -23.42 -13.39
N PRO A 144 8.22 -23.52 -12.09
CA PRO A 144 6.88 -23.57 -11.49
C PRO A 144 6.27 -22.19 -11.17
N ILE A 145 5.01 -21.95 -11.58
CA ILE A 145 4.31 -20.66 -11.43
C ILE A 145 4.12 -20.26 -9.95
N LEU A 146 3.36 -21.05 -9.19
CA LEU A 146 2.93 -20.68 -7.84
C LEU A 146 4.11 -20.55 -6.87
N ALA A 147 5.13 -21.39 -7.02
CA ALA A 147 6.34 -21.33 -6.23
C ALA A 147 7.15 -20.07 -6.54
N THR A 148 7.29 -19.69 -7.82
CA THR A 148 7.99 -18.47 -8.23
C THR A 148 7.33 -17.22 -7.65
N ILE A 149 5.99 -17.14 -7.73
CA ILE A 149 5.22 -16.02 -7.16
C ILE A 149 5.34 -16.00 -5.64
N THR A 150 5.14 -17.15 -4.98
CA THR A 150 5.23 -17.26 -3.51
C THR A 150 6.60 -16.85 -2.99
N GLN A 151 7.67 -17.31 -3.65
CA GLN A 151 9.03 -16.97 -3.26
C GLN A 151 9.32 -15.49 -3.47
N GLY A 152 8.90 -14.92 -4.61
CA GLY A 152 9.11 -13.50 -4.91
C GLY A 152 8.41 -12.59 -3.92
N LEU A 153 7.21 -12.97 -3.47
CA LEU A 153 6.37 -12.13 -2.60
C LEU A 153 6.47 -12.46 -1.10
N ASN A 154 7.33 -13.41 -0.70
CA ASN A 154 7.37 -13.92 0.67
C ASN A 154 7.52 -12.82 1.74
N LYS A 155 8.34 -11.80 1.46
CA LYS A 155 8.59 -10.68 2.39
C LYS A 155 7.33 -9.84 2.65
N PHE A 156 6.44 -9.74 1.66
CA PHE A 156 5.25 -8.90 1.76
C PHE A 156 4.13 -9.54 2.59
N PHE A 157 4.17 -10.86 2.82
CA PHE A 157 3.29 -11.53 3.77
C PHE A 157 3.49 -11.07 5.22
N VAL A 158 4.69 -10.61 5.56
CA VAL A 158 4.98 -10.09 6.89
C VAL A 158 4.72 -8.57 6.96
N LEU A 159 4.92 -7.87 5.84
CA LEU A 159 4.86 -6.42 5.77
C LEU A 159 3.44 -5.86 5.60
N LEU A 160 2.66 -6.38 4.65
CA LEU A 160 1.39 -5.77 4.26
C LEU A 160 0.27 -5.91 5.31
N PRO A 161 0.08 -7.07 6.00
CA PRO A 161 -1.01 -7.18 6.97
C PRO A 161 -0.92 -6.19 8.15
N PRO A 162 0.24 -5.99 8.82
CA PRO A 162 0.35 -4.99 9.89
C PRO A 162 0.15 -3.54 9.39
N LEU A 163 0.55 -3.23 8.15
CA LEU A 163 0.28 -1.93 7.53
C LEU A 163 -1.21 -1.73 7.27
N HIS A 164 -1.90 -2.78 6.85
CA HIS A 164 -3.35 -2.75 6.67
C HIS A 164 -4.06 -2.52 8.01
N GLU A 165 -3.70 -3.25 9.07
CA GLU A 165 -4.23 -3.04 10.42
C GLU A 165 -4.04 -1.60 10.91
N LEU A 166 -2.86 -1.03 10.67
CA LEU A 166 -2.57 0.37 11.01
C LEU A 166 -3.54 1.33 10.31
N ILE A 167 -3.80 1.13 9.02
CA ILE A 167 -4.72 1.97 8.25
C ILE A 167 -6.16 1.80 8.73
N VAL A 168 -6.58 0.56 8.96
CA VAL A 168 -7.90 0.24 9.53
C VAL A 168 -8.10 1.01 10.84
N GLU A 169 -7.12 0.96 11.75
CA GLU A 169 -7.15 1.67 13.04
C GLU A 169 -7.22 3.20 12.85
N ILE A 170 -6.40 3.76 11.95
CA ILE A 170 -6.38 5.20 11.64
C ILE A 170 -7.74 5.69 11.12
N GLU A 171 -8.36 4.94 10.22
CA GLU A 171 -9.63 5.33 9.61
C GLU A 171 -10.81 5.08 10.54
N ARG A 172 -10.84 3.98 11.29
CA ARG A 172 -11.89 3.63 12.26
C ARG A 172 -11.99 4.66 13.37
N ASP A 173 -10.87 5.03 13.97
CA ASP A 173 -10.83 5.92 15.14
C ASP A 173 -10.65 7.41 14.74
N ASP A 174 -10.74 7.70 13.44
CA ASP A 174 -10.47 8.99 12.82
C ASP A 174 -9.21 9.70 13.38
N ILE A 175 -8.11 8.96 13.50
CA ILE A 175 -6.86 9.42 14.12
C ILE A 175 -6.15 10.47 13.24
N ARG A 176 -5.75 11.59 13.85
CA ARG A 176 -5.16 12.76 13.17
C ARG A 176 -4.08 13.40 14.05
N GLY A 177 -3.22 14.22 13.44
CA GLY A 177 -2.23 15.01 14.18
C GLY A 177 -1.19 14.14 14.89
N GLY A 178 -0.63 14.65 15.98
CA GLY A 178 0.34 13.93 16.81
C GLY A 178 -0.16 12.62 17.43
N LYS A 179 -1.49 12.37 17.51
CA LYS A 179 -2.02 11.06 17.93
C LYS A 179 -1.60 9.94 17.00
N LEU A 180 -1.51 10.24 15.70
CA LEU A 180 -1.09 9.28 14.68
C LEU A 180 0.42 8.99 14.81
N LEU A 181 1.24 10.00 15.14
CA LEU A 181 2.65 9.80 15.45
C LEU A 181 2.84 8.91 16.70
N ASN A 182 2.08 9.18 17.77
CA ASN A 182 2.12 8.35 18.99
C ASN A 182 1.71 6.89 18.73
N LEU A 183 0.75 6.66 17.81
CA LEU A 183 0.35 5.32 17.42
C LEU A 183 1.48 4.64 16.63
N LEU A 184 2.04 5.33 15.64
CA LEU A 184 3.17 4.82 14.85
C LEU A 184 4.34 4.43 15.77
N HIS A 185 4.74 5.33 16.66
CA HIS A 185 5.82 5.11 17.62
C HIS A 185 5.59 3.87 18.50
N LYS A 186 4.35 3.64 18.96
CA LYS A 186 4.00 2.41 19.71
C LYS A 186 4.15 1.14 18.88
N ARG A 187 3.89 1.20 17.58
CA ARG A 187 4.01 0.07 16.64
C ARG A 187 5.44 -0.11 16.10
N CYS A 188 6.29 0.91 16.15
CA CYS A 188 7.72 0.84 15.81
C CYS A 188 8.48 -0.18 16.70
N HIS A 189 8.05 -0.38 17.94
CA HIS A 189 8.63 -1.38 18.84
C HIS A 189 8.10 -2.79 18.55
N CYS A 190 8.42 -3.33 17.37
CA CYS A 190 8.12 -4.71 16.99
C CYS A 190 9.41 -5.53 16.85
N GLY A 191 9.36 -6.81 17.21
CA GLY A 191 10.51 -7.73 17.11
C GLY A 191 10.87 -8.15 15.68
N VAL A 192 10.31 -7.48 14.67
CA VAL A 192 10.51 -7.76 13.25
C VAL A 192 11.30 -6.57 12.67
N PRO A 193 12.60 -6.73 12.39
CA PRO A 193 13.47 -5.61 11.99
C PRO A 193 13.01 -4.93 10.70
N GLU A 194 12.39 -5.68 9.78
CA GLU A 194 11.85 -5.14 8.53
C GLU A 194 10.67 -4.19 8.76
N LEU A 195 9.79 -4.52 9.72
CA LEU A 195 8.68 -3.65 10.11
C LEU A 195 9.18 -2.45 10.90
N GLN A 196 10.13 -2.65 11.82
CA GLN A 196 10.74 -1.57 12.58
C GLN A 196 11.41 -0.54 11.67
N ALA A 197 12.22 -0.98 10.70
CA ALA A 197 12.86 -0.09 9.72
C ALA A 197 11.84 0.59 8.79
N CYS A 198 10.70 -0.04 8.52
CA CYS A 198 9.62 0.56 7.75
C CYS A 198 8.93 1.70 8.51
N PHE A 199 8.51 1.44 9.76
CA PHE A 199 7.83 2.44 10.58
C PHE A 199 8.77 3.58 11.00
N GLN A 200 10.03 3.27 11.34
CA GLN A 200 11.03 4.28 11.70
C GLN A 200 11.30 5.27 10.55
N ARG A 201 11.41 4.78 9.30
CA ARG A 201 11.58 5.67 8.13
C ARG A 201 10.37 6.59 7.92
N GLN A 202 9.16 6.09 8.17
CA GLN A 202 7.95 6.92 8.09
C GLN A 202 7.92 7.98 9.21
N GLU A 203 8.38 7.62 10.41
CA GLU A 203 8.53 8.55 11.54
C GLU A 203 9.57 9.65 11.25
N ASP A 204 10.75 9.27 10.76
CA ASP A 204 11.82 10.21 10.41
C ASP A 204 11.40 11.18 9.29
N MET A 205 10.63 10.71 8.29
CA MET A 205 10.09 11.57 7.22
C MET A 205 9.05 12.57 7.76
N ILE A 206 8.26 12.17 8.76
CA ILE A 206 7.29 13.06 9.39
C ILE A 206 8.01 14.16 10.20
N ILE A 207 9.06 13.80 10.92
CA ILE A 207 9.84 14.73 11.76
C ILE A 207 10.69 15.68 10.91
N GLY A 208 11.34 15.18 9.84
CA GLY A 208 12.19 15.99 8.97
C GLY A 208 11.46 17.09 8.18
N ASN A 209 10.13 17.01 8.05
CA ASN A 209 9.33 18.07 7.41
C ASN A 209 9.08 19.29 8.32
N GLU A 210 9.43 19.24 9.60
CA GLU A 210 9.42 20.44 10.47
C GLU A 210 10.74 21.24 10.42
N GLU A 211 11.83 20.69 9.89
CA GLU A 211 13.15 21.33 9.88
C GLU A 211 13.73 21.53 8.46
N SER A 212 13.53 22.70 7.85
CA SER A 212 14.53 23.39 6.97
C SER A 212 13.98 24.69 6.34
N PRO A 213 14.84 25.68 5.94
CA PRO A 213 16.27 25.94 6.26
C PRO A 213 16.58 27.44 6.56
N PRO A 214 17.88 27.86 6.73
CA PRO A 214 18.69 28.26 5.57
C PRO A 214 20.18 27.80 5.57
N GLU A 215 20.67 27.56 4.34
CA GLU A 215 22.01 27.76 3.74
C GLU A 215 23.34 27.45 4.50
N ASN A 216 24.17 26.53 3.93
CA ASN A 216 25.43 26.78 3.18
C ASN A 216 26.52 25.68 3.30
N PHE A 217 27.02 25.28 2.11
CA PHE A 217 28.34 24.77 1.71
C PHE A 217 29.29 24.03 2.71
N GLY A 218 29.62 22.77 2.34
CA GLY A 218 31.00 22.44 1.98
C GLY A 218 31.66 21.22 2.63
N LYS A 219 32.21 20.37 1.75
CA LYS A 219 33.45 19.54 1.84
C LYS A 219 33.29 18.02 1.95
N SER A 220 33.81 17.38 0.91
CA SER A 220 34.10 15.96 0.72
C SER A 220 35.08 15.39 1.75
N VAL A 221 34.88 14.12 2.13
CA VAL A 221 35.96 13.19 2.52
C VAL A 221 35.62 11.79 2.02
N GLN A 222 36.43 11.26 1.10
CA GLN A 222 36.52 9.84 0.76
C GLN A 222 37.23 9.06 1.86
N LYS A 223 36.77 7.85 2.19
CA LYS A 223 37.63 6.74 2.65
C LYS A 223 36.98 5.35 2.47
N SER A 224 37.65 4.58 1.62
CA SER A 224 37.92 3.12 1.57
C SER A 224 36.80 2.08 1.77
N PRO A 225 36.74 1.04 0.90
CA PRO A 225 35.87 -0.12 1.05
C PRO A 225 36.51 -1.12 2.03
N ASP A 226 35.70 -1.70 2.91
CA ASP A 226 35.85 -3.04 3.50
C ASP A 226 34.91 -3.14 4.70
N ASP A 227 33.63 -3.43 4.42
CA ASP A 227 32.80 -4.26 5.29
C ASP A 227 31.53 -4.68 4.54
N ALA A 228 31.64 -5.78 3.81
CA ALA A 228 30.53 -6.43 3.14
C ALA A 228 29.77 -7.31 4.15
N SER A 229 28.83 -6.74 4.90
CA SER A 229 27.61 -7.43 5.34
C SER A 229 26.65 -6.45 6.02
N LEU A 230 25.35 -6.57 5.73
CA LEU A 230 24.23 -6.02 6.53
C LEU A 230 23.88 -4.51 6.43
N THR A 231 24.03 -3.86 5.27
CA THR A 231 23.50 -2.48 5.07
C THR A 231 22.80 -2.21 3.74
N ASP A 232 22.51 -3.22 2.92
CA ASP A 232 22.11 -3.02 1.51
C ASP A 232 20.66 -2.51 1.29
N TRP A 233 19.99 -2.02 2.34
CA TRP A 233 18.75 -1.26 2.24
C TRP A 233 18.97 0.25 2.32
N HIS A 234 20.17 0.70 2.72
CA HIS A 234 20.50 2.12 2.88
C HIS A 234 21.24 2.74 1.67
N LEU A 235 21.62 1.97 0.65
CA LEU A 235 22.35 2.49 -0.53
C LEU A 235 21.74 2.16 -1.91
N GLY A 236 20.69 1.35 -1.98
CA GLY A 236 20.30 0.69 -3.23
C GLY A 236 19.14 1.30 -4.03
N PHE A 237 19.01 2.62 -4.19
CA PHE A 237 17.99 3.17 -5.14
C PHE A 237 18.46 4.38 -5.95
N HIS A 238 19.68 4.32 -6.49
CA HIS A 238 20.08 5.14 -7.64
C HIS A 238 20.82 4.39 -8.76
N ILE A 239 20.86 3.05 -8.72
CA ILE A 239 21.55 2.24 -9.73
C ILE A 239 20.62 1.13 -10.22
N PHE A 240 19.65 1.46 -11.07
CA PHE A 240 19.07 0.52 -12.05
C PHE A 240 18.44 1.34 -13.18
N LEU A 241 19.26 2.15 -13.85
CA LEU A 241 18.93 2.79 -15.13
C LEU A 241 20.19 2.96 -16.01
N VAL A 242 21.21 2.13 -15.79
CA VAL A 242 22.41 2.02 -16.63
C VAL A 242 22.80 0.54 -16.70
N GLU A 243 21.99 -0.27 -17.33
CA GLU A 243 22.41 -1.54 -17.96
C GLU A 243 21.31 -2.00 -18.93
N LEU A 244 21.07 -1.16 -19.93
CA LEU A 244 20.46 -1.56 -21.20
C LEU A 244 21.32 -0.94 -22.31
N ASN A 245 22.40 -1.63 -22.66
CA ASN A 245 22.98 -1.65 -23.99
C ASN A 245 23.72 -2.97 -24.20
#